data_AF-A0A4S2SCE7-F1
#
_entry.id   AF-A0A4S2SCE7-F1
#
_cell.length_a   1.000
_cell.length_b   1.000
_cell.length_c   1.000
_cell.angle_alpha   90.00
_cell.angle_beta   90.00
_cell.angle_gamma   90.00
#
_symmetry.space_group_name_H-M   'P 1'
#
loop_
_entity.id
_entity.type
_entity.pdbx_description
1 polymer ?
#
loop_
_entity_poly.entity_id
_entity_poly.type
_entity_poly.pdbx_seq_one_letter_code
_entity_poly.pdbx_strand_id
1 'polypeptide(L)'
;YPVILGGAALTRAYVEQDLHEIYEGEVRYARDAFEGLRLMDALMGVKRGVPGAELPPLKQRRVAKRDTPMQVAEPEVGGRSDTAVDNPVPTPPFWGTRVVKGIPLKDYASWLDANALFKGQWGLKDAETIATDGRPRLRGWLDRLHTDGLLEAAVVYGYFPCVSKGDDLIILDDNGSERTRFTFPRQRRGRRLCLADFFRPEESGETDVVGLQVVTVGSKIGEATAKLFES
;
A
#
# COMPACT_ATOMS: atom_id res chain seq x y z
N TYR A 1 -19.80 -9.58 21.25
CA TYR A 1 -20.62 -9.00 20.17
C TYR A 1 -20.10 -9.55 18.84
N PRO A 2 -20.92 -9.71 17.79
CA PRO A 2 -20.39 -10.12 16.49
C PRO A 2 -19.52 -9.02 15.89
N VAL A 3 -18.37 -9.40 15.32
CA VAL A 3 -17.39 -8.51 14.69
C VAL A 3 -17.24 -8.90 13.23
N ILE A 4 -17.40 -7.93 12.34
CA ILE A 4 -17.12 -8.10 10.91
C ILE A 4 -15.88 -7.29 10.59
N LEU A 5 -14.85 -7.95 10.06
CA LEU A 5 -13.60 -7.33 9.66
C LEU A 5 -13.46 -7.34 8.13
N GLY A 6 -12.96 -6.24 7.58
CA GLY A 6 -12.68 -6.10 6.16
C GLY A 6 -11.62 -5.03 5.93
N GLY A 7 -11.13 -4.92 4.69
CA GLY A 7 -10.12 -3.93 4.30
C GLY A 7 -8.90 -4.55 3.64
N ALA A 8 -8.13 -3.72 2.92
CA ALA A 8 -7.05 -4.17 2.03
C ALA A 8 -5.91 -4.92 2.75
N ALA A 9 -5.67 -4.63 4.03
CA ALA A 9 -4.62 -5.27 4.82
C ALA A 9 -5.03 -6.64 5.38
N LEU A 10 -6.32 -6.99 5.37
CA LEU A 10 -6.84 -8.21 5.98
C LEU A 10 -7.09 -9.28 4.92
N THR A 11 -6.81 -10.53 5.27
CA THR A 11 -7.15 -11.68 4.45
C THR A 11 -8.20 -12.52 5.16
N ARG A 12 -9.03 -13.25 4.39
CA ARG A 12 -10.05 -14.14 4.97
C ARG A 12 -9.44 -15.15 5.94
N ALA A 13 -8.33 -15.76 5.54
CA ALA A 13 -7.65 -16.76 6.37
C ALA A 13 -7.19 -16.15 7.71
N TYR A 14 -6.59 -14.97 7.70
CA TYR A 14 -6.15 -14.32 8.94
C TYR A 14 -7.31 -14.02 9.89
N VAL A 15 -8.44 -13.55 9.36
CA VAL A 15 -9.62 -13.20 10.16
C VAL A 15 -10.41 -14.42 10.64
N GLU A 16 -10.69 -15.38 9.75
CA GLU A 16 -11.56 -16.53 10.04
C GLU A 16 -10.81 -17.72 10.67
N GLN A 17 -9.48 -17.63 10.80
CA GLN A 17 -8.65 -18.61 11.50
C GLN A 17 -7.94 -17.95 12.70
N ASP A 18 -6.93 -17.12 12.46
CA ASP A 18 -6.06 -16.62 13.53
C ASP A 18 -6.82 -15.72 14.53
N LEU A 19 -7.65 -14.78 14.04
CA LEU A 19 -8.44 -13.91 14.93
C LEU A 19 -9.65 -14.63 15.52
N HIS A 20 -10.23 -15.59 14.81
CA HIS A 20 -11.33 -16.40 15.32
C HIS A 20 -10.91 -17.29 16.49
N GLU A 21 -9.67 -17.78 16.50
CA GLU A 21 -9.11 -18.57 17.61
C GLU A 21 -8.90 -17.75 18.90
N ILE A 22 -8.72 -16.43 18.79
CA ILE A 22 -8.42 -15.54 19.92
C ILE A 22 -9.68 -14.84 20.43
N TYR A 23 -10.66 -14.59 19.56
CA TYR A 23 -11.86 -13.84 19.91
C TYR A 23 -12.96 -14.74 20.47
N GLU A 24 -13.43 -14.46 21.69
CA GLU A 24 -14.49 -15.23 22.36
C GLU A 24 -15.88 -15.07 21.71
N GLY A 25 -16.04 -14.12 20.78
CA GLY A 25 -17.28 -13.88 20.05
C GLY A 25 -17.22 -14.32 18.58
N GLU A 26 -18.27 -13.99 17.84
CA GLU A 26 -18.32 -14.30 16.42
C GLU A 26 -17.49 -13.28 15.62
N VAL A 27 -16.48 -13.74 14.87
CA VAL A 27 -15.71 -12.91 13.94
C VAL A 27 -15.82 -13.43 12.51
N ARG A 28 -16.08 -12.54 11.56
CA ARG A 28 -16.27 -12.86 10.14
C ARG A 28 -15.49 -11.90 9.24
N TYR A 29 -15.01 -12.40 8.11
CA TYR A 29 -14.36 -11.58 7.09
C TYR A 29 -15.34 -11.18 5.99
N ALA A 30 -15.40 -9.89 5.69
CA ALA A 30 -16.08 -9.36 4.51
C ALA A 30 -15.05 -8.82 3.52
N ARG A 31 -15.04 -9.36 2.29
CA ARG A 31 -14.11 -8.92 1.25
C ARG A 31 -14.48 -7.55 0.66
N ASP A 32 -15.77 -7.23 0.69
CA ASP A 32 -16.38 -6.03 0.14
C ASP A 32 -17.66 -5.69 0.92
N ALA A 33 -18.21 -4.49 0.70
CA ALA A 33 -19.38 -4.00 1.41
C ALA A 33 -20.63 -4.90 1.19
N PHE A 34 -20.76 -5.52 0.02
CA PHE A 34 -21.89 -6.39 -0.29
C PHE A 34 -21.82 -7.71 0.47
N GLU A 35 -20.65 -8.32 0.57
CA GLU A 35 -20.44 -9.49 1.42
C GLU A 35 -20.66 -9.15 2.90
N GLY A 36 -20.21 -7.96 3.34
CA GLY A 36 -20.47 -7.48 4.69
C GLY A 36 -21.96 -7.36 5.01
N LEU A 37 -22.75 -6.80 4.09
CA LEU A 37 -24.20 -6.70 4.24
C LEU A 37 -24.87 -8.07 4.35
N ARG A 38 -24.53 -9.01 3.47
CA ARG A 38 -25.05 -10.39 3.52
C ARG A 38 -24.71 -11.10 4.84
N LEU A 39 -23.51 -10.88 5.37
CA LEU A 39 -23.10 -11.43 6.66
C LEU A 39 -23.89 -10.81 7.82
N MET A 40 -24.15 -9.50 7.77
CA MET A 40 -24.96 -8.82 8.76
C MET A 40 -26.42 -9.32 8.75
N ASP A 41 -27.00 -9.52 7.56
CA ASP A 41 -28.35 -10.08 7.41
C ASP A 41 -28.44 -11.49 8.02
N ALA A 42 -27.44 -12.34 7.74
CA ALA A 42 -27.37 -13.68 8.31
C ALA A 42 -27.22 -13.64 9.85
N LEU A 43 -26.34 -12.79 10.39
CA LEU A 43 -26.16 -12.59 11.83
C LEU A 43 -27.45 -12.13 12.51
N MET A 44 -28.16 -11.19 11.90
CA MET A 44 -29.43 -10.69 12.42
C MET A 44 -30.54 -11.74 12.31
N GLY A 45 -30.56 -12.54 11.25
CA GLY A 45 -31.47 -13.68 11.10
C GLY A 45 -31.31 -14.72 12.22
N VAL A 46 -30.07 -15.09 12.52
CA VAL A 46 -29.72 -15.99 13.65
C VAL A 46 -30.19 -15.38 14.97
N LYS A 47 -29.85 -14.10 15.23
CA LYS A 47 -30.24 -13.41 16.46
C LYS A 47 -31.76 -13.30 16.65
N ARG A 48 -32.52 -13.22 15.56
CA ARG A 48 -33.99 -13.13 15.57
C ARG A 48 -34.68 -14.50 15.58
N GLY A 49 -33.93 -15.61 15.53
CA GLY A 49 -34.50 -16.96 15.52
C GLY A 49 -35.24 -17.30 14.23
N VAL A 50 -34.86 -16.70 13.10
CA VAL A 50 -35.46 -17.00 11.79
C VAL A 50 -35.14 -18.46 11.42
N PRO A 51 -36.14 -19.32 11.13
CA PRO A 51 -35.89 -20.71 10.77
C PRO A 51 -34.96 -20.84 9.56
N GLY A 52 -33.86 -21.57 9.72
CA GLY A 52 -32.86 -21.79 8.67
C GLY A 52 -31.85 -20.66 8.47
N ALA A 53 -31.86 -19.61 9.31
CA ALA A 53 -30.79 -18.62 9.30
C ALA A 53 -29.51 -19.22 9.90
N GLU A 54 -28.47 -19.33 9.07
CA GLU A 54 -27.16 -19.80 9.48
C GLU A 54 -26.08 -18.90 8.91
N LEU A 55 -24.97 -18.80 9.64
CA LEU A 55 -23.79 -18.12 9.12
C LEU A 55 -23.06 -19.01 8.13
N PRO A 56 -22.49 -18.43 7.05
CA PRO A 56 -21.59 -19.18 6.19
C PRO A 56 -20.47 -19.83 7.00
N PRO A 57 -20.07 -21.07 6.67
CA PRO A 57 -18.99 -21.74 7.37
C PRO A 57 -17.68 -20.97 7.24
N LEU A 58 -16.90 -20.96 8.31
CA LEU A 58 -15.56 -20.38 8.34
C LEU A 58 -14.69 -21.03 7.27
N LYS A 59 -14.02 -20.20 6.46
CA LYS A 59 -13.08 -20.66 5.45
C LYS A 59 -11.67 -20.62 6.03
N GLN A 60 -11.29 -21.72 6.65
CA GLN A 60 -9.92 -21.95 7.08
C GLN A 60 -8.95 -22.03 5.88
N ARG A 61 -7.67 -21.79 6.14
CA ARG A 61 -6.64 -21.86 5.11
C ARG A 61 -6.57 -23.29 4.53
N ARG A 62 -6.84 -23.43 3.23
CA ARG A 62 -6.77 -24.72 2.51
C ARG A 62 -5.37 -25.33 2.44
N VAL A 63 -4.33 -24.51 2.64
CA VAL A 63 -2.94 -24.97 2.69
C VAL A 63 -2.54 -25.09 4.16
N ALA A 64 -2.24 -26.32 4.61
CA ALA A 64 -1.71 -26.55 5.95
C ALA A 64 -0.47 -25.68 6.17
N LYS A 65 -0.28 -25.17 7.40
CA LYS A 65 1.01 -24.58 7.78
C LYS A 65 1.99 -25.74 7.60
N ARG A 66 2.86 -25.69 6.61
CA ARG A 66 4.03 -26.57 6.62
C ARG A 66 4.87 -26.04 7.79
N ASP A 67 4.64 -26.59 8.96
CA ASP A 67 5.64 -26.67 10.01
C ASP A 67 6.71 -27.63 9.49
N THR A 68 7.42 -27.23 8.43
CA THR A 68 8.76 -27.73 8.24
C THR A 68 9.49 -27.15 9.44
N PRO A 69 10.00 -27.97 10.38
CA PRO A 69 10.95 -27.47 11.35
C PRO A 69 12.07 -26.93 10.49
N MET A 70 12.11 -25.60 10.34
CA MET A 70 13.24 -24.95 9.70
C MET A 70 14.35 -25.17 10.70
N GLN A 71 15.09 -26.28 10.53
CA GLN A 71 16.51 -26.22 10.74
C GLN A 71 16.98 -25.10 9.82
N VAL A 72 16.95 -23.88 10.38
CA VAL A 72 17.83 -22.83 9.95
C VAL A 72 19.19 -23.41 10.29
N ALA A 73 19.77 -24.15 9.34
CA ALA A 73 21.22 -24.10 9.25
C ALA A 73 21.48 -22.60 9.18
N GLU A 74 22.07 -22.04 10.23
CA GLU A 74 22.56 -20.67 10.21
C GLU A 74 23.31 -20.54 8.89
N PRO A 75 22.78 -19.76 7.92
CA PRO A 75 23.49 -19.66 6.67
C PRO A 75 24.81 -18.98 7.02
N GLU A 76 25.90 -19.65 6.63
CA GLU A 76 27.27 -19.15 6.74
C GLU A 76 27.28 -17.64 6.47
N VAL A 77 27.78 -16.90 7.46
CA VAL A 77 28.18 -15.48 7.40
C VAL A 77 27.42 -14.66 6.34
N GLY A 78 26.19 -14.28 6.66
CA GLY A 78 25.65 -12.92 6.49
C GLY A 78 26.24 -11.96 5.43
N GLY A 79 26.36 -12.34 4.15
CA GLY A 79 26.80 -11.42 3.08
C GLY A 79 25.68 -10.60 2.43
N ARG A 80 26.07 -9.42 1.88
CA ARG A 80 25.33 -8.56 0.94
C ARG A 80 24.85 -9.37 -0.29
N SER A 81 23.74 -8.98 -0.92
CA SER A 81 23.26 -9.65 -2.14
C SER A 81 24.19 -9.43 -3.33
N ASP A 82 24.13 -10.36 -4.28
CA ASP A 82 24.75 -10.23 -5.60
C ASP A 82 23.94 -9.25 -6.49
N THR A 83 24.22 -7.97 -6.28
CA THR A 83 23.67 -6.81 -7.00
C THR A 83 24.81 -6.04 -7.65
N ALA A 84 24.60 -5.56 -8.88
CA ALA A 84 25.60 -4.80 -9.61
C ALA A 84 25.88 -3.44 -8.94
N VAL A 85 27.17 -3.16 -8.68
CA VAL A 85 27.69 -1.95 -8.02
C VAL A 85 28.70 -1.20 -8.88
N ASP A 86 28.86 -1.61 -10.14
CA ASP A 86 29.76 -1.01 -11.13
C ASP A 86 29.02 -0.06 -12.09
N ASN A 87 27.69 -0.10 -12.12
CA ASN A 87 26.85 0.83 -12.89
C ASN A 87 27.13 2.29 -12.47
N PRO A 88 27.19 3.25 -13.41
CA PRO A 88 27.48 4.65 -13.08
C PRO A 88 26.44 5.24 -12.11
N VAL A 89 26.92 5.99 -11.11
CA VAL A 89 26.03 6.71 -10.18
C VAL A 89 25.34 7.87 -10.91
N PRO A 90 24.00 7.96 -10.88
CA PRO A 90 23.28 9.02 -11.56
C PRO A 90 23.57 10.38 -10.92
N THR A 91 23.83 11.40 -11.75
CA THR A 91 23.92 12.78 -11.26
C THR A 91 22.53 13.35 -11.04
N PRO A 92 22.18 13.81 -9.82
CA PRO A 92 20.86 14.37 -9.57
C PRO A 92 20.75 15.78 -10.16
N PRO A 93 19.55 16.21 -10.56
CA PRO A 93 19.33 17.55 -11.12
C PRO A 93 19.55 18.68 -10.10
N PHE A 94 19.49 18.36 -8.80
CA PHE A 94 19.78 19.24 -7.68
C PHE A 94 19.96 18.41 -6.41
N TRP A 95 20.56 19.00 -5.37
CA TRP A 95 20.66 18.39 -4.04
C TRP A 95 19.66 19.01 -3.06
N GLY A 96 19.26 18.23 -2.06
CA GLY A 96 18.32 18.67 -1.04
C GLY A 96 16.87 18.57 -1.49
N THR A 97 16.01 19.38 -0.89
CA THR A 97 14.55 19.28 -1.04
C THR A 97 13.98 20.41 -1.89
N ARG A 98 13.02 20.09 -2.74
CA ARG A 98 12.14 21.04 -3.42
C ARG A 98 10.69 20.77 -3.07
N VAL A 99 9.91 21.84 -3.03
CA VAL A 99 8.47 21.81 -2.76
C VAL A 99 7.75 22.40 -3.97
N VAL A 100 6.81 21.65 -4.52
CA VAL A 100 5.93 22.11 -5.61
C VAL A 100 4.50 21.99 -5.12
N LYS A 101 3.77 23.10 -5.15
CA LYS A 101 2.37 23.19 -4.74
C LYS A 101 1.53 23.67 -5.90
N GLY A 102 0.23 23.37 -5.87
CA GLY A 102 -0.71 23.82 -6.89
C GLY A 102 -0.49 23.13 -8.24
N ILE A 103 -0.16 21.84 -8.22
CA ILE A 103 0.01 21.06 -9.45
C ILE A 103 -1.36 20.98 -10.15
N PRO A 104 -1.47 21.44 -11.41
CA PRO A 104 -2.72 21.39 -12.17
C PRO A 104 -3.26 19.96 -12.32
N LEU A 105 -4.57 19.77 -12.10
CA LEU A 105 -5.23 18.47 -12.25
C LEU A 105 -4.93 17.81 -13.60
N LYS A 106 -4.91 18.59 -14.69
CA LYS A 106 -4.64 18.11 -16.04
C LYS A 106 -3.27 17.41 -16.18
N ASP A 107 -2.29 17.75 -15.34
CA ASP A 107 -0.92 17.24 -15.44
C ASP A 107 -0.80 15.81 -14.89
N TYR A 108 -1.70 15.41 -13.97
CA TYR A 108 -1.71 14.08 -13.38
C TYR A 108 -2.99 13.27 -13.63
N ALA A 109 -4.09 13.88 -14.11
CA ALA A 109 -5.34 13.19 -14.38
C ALA A 109 -5.19 12.05 -15.40
N SER A 110 -4.29 12.19 -16.37
CA SER A 110 -4.00 11.15 -17.37
C SER A 110 -3.30 9.92 -16.79
N TRP A 111 -2.71 10.03 -15.60
CA TRP A 111 -2.01 8.95 -14.91
C TRP A 111 -2.94 8.11 -14.02
N LEU A 112 -4.22 8.48 -13.96
CA LEU A 112 -5.23 7.72 -13.22
C LEU A 112 -5.39 6.32 -13.83
N ASP A 113 -5.20 5.29 -13.01
CA ASP A 113 -5.48 3.92 -13.39
C ASP A 113 -7.00 3.70 -13.49
N ALA A 114 -7.51 3.84 -14.71
CA ALA A 114 -8.92 3.63 -15.01
C ALA A 114 -9.40 2.20 -14.70
N ASN A 115 -8.53 1.18 -14.83
CA ASN A 115 -8.93 -0.19 -14.54
C ASN A 115 -9.12 -0.38 -13.03
N ALA A 116 -8.18 0.11 -12.22
CA ALA A 116 -8.29 0.06 -10.76
C ALA A 116 -9.52 0.84 -10.26
N LEU A 117 -9.77 2.02 -10.84
CA LEU A 117 -10.96 2.82 -10.50
C LEU A 117 -12.26 2.09 -10.86
N PHE A 118 -12.44 1.72 -12.13
CA PHE A 118 -13.72 1.19 -12.60
C PHE A 118 -14.02 -0.19 -12.03
N LYS A 119 -13.06 -1.12 -12.09
CA LYS A 119 -13.28 -2.50 -11.63
C LYS A 119 -13.17 -2.63 -10.11
N GLY A 120 -12.22 -1.93 -9.50
CA GLY A 120 -11.93 -2.03 -8.08
C GLY A 120 -12.86 -1.17 -7.24
N GLN A 121 -12.90 0.14 -7.49
CA GLN A 121 -13.63 1.08 -6.64
C GLN A 121 -15.11 1.19 -7.01
N TRP A 122 -15.43 1.23 -8.31
CA TRP A 122 -16.81 1.43 -8.77
C TRP A 122 -17.55 0.13 -9.11
N GLY A 123 -16.84 -1.00 -9.14
CA GLY A 123 -17.44 -2.32 -9.41
C GLY A 123 -17.95 -2.53 -10.83
N LEU A 124 -17.59 -1.67 -11.78
CA LEU A 124 -17.95 -1.79 -13.20
C LEU A 124 -17.01 -2.81 -13.86
N LYS A 125 -17.58 -3.93 -14.36
CA LYS A 125 -16.77 -5.09 -14.79
C LYS A 125 -16.65 -5.22 -16.30
N ASP A 126 -17.69 -4.85 -17.03
CA ASP A 126 -17.76 -4.96 -18.49
C ASP A 126 -17.38 -3.64 -19.18
N ALA A 127 -16.83 -3.76 -20.38
CA ALA A 127 -16.33 -2.62 -21.14
C ALA A 127 -17.45 -1.68 -21.61
N GLU A 128 -18.66 -2.21 -21.83
CA GLU A 128 -19.81 -1.44 -22.30
C GLU A 128 -20.29 -0.46 -21.23
N THR A 129 -20.54 -0.93 -20.01
CA THR A 129 -20.94 -0.09 -18.86
C THR A 129 -19.85 0.92 -18.49
N ILE A 130 -18.57 0.53 -18.60
CA ILE A 130 -17.47 1.48 -18.41
C ILE A 130 -17.52 2.60 -19.45
N ALA A 131 -17.85 2.29 -20.70
CA ALA A 131 -17.92 3.29 -21.77
C ALA A 131 -19.14 4.20 -21.64
N THR A 132 -20.31 3.65 -21.33
CA THR A 132 -21.60 4.36 -21.32
C THR A 132 -21.89 5.11 -20.03
N ASP A 133 -21.48 4.59 -18.87
CA ASP A 133 -21.72 5.20 -17.56
C ASP A 133 -20.40 5.62 -16.87
N GLY A 134 -19.43 4.71 -16.81
CA GLY A 134 -18.18 4.93 -16.06
C GLY A 134 -17.39 6.16 -16.54
N ARG A 135 -17.08 6.24 -17.84
CA ARG A 135 -16.29 7.34 -18.42
C ARG A 135 -17.00 8.70 -18.34
N PRO A 136 -18.30 8.83 -18.71
CA PRO A 136 -19.02 10.09 -18.53
C PRO A 136 -19.08 10.55 -17.07
N ARG A 137 -19.34 9.62 -16.14
CA ARG A 137 -19.38 9.93 -14.71
C ARG A 137 -18.01 10.36 -14.17
N LEU A 138 -16.93 9.71 -14.59
CA LEU A 138 -15.57 10.12 -14.23
C LEU A 138 -15.27 11.53 -14.75
N ARG A 139 -15.65 11.83 -16.00
CA ARG A 139 -15.48 13.18 -16.56
C ARG A 139 -16.22 14.23 -15.73
N GLY A 140 -17.48 13.98 -15.39
CA GLY A 140 -18.26 14.89 -14.53
C GLY A 140 -17.60 15.11 -13.15
N TRP A 141 -17.00 14.07 -12.56
CA TRP A 141 -16.24 14.23 -11.33
C TRP A 141 -14.96 15.04 -11.52
N LEU A 142 -14.18 14.80 -12.56
CA LEU A 142 -12.97 15.58 -12.84
C LEU A 142 -13.29 17.06 -13.08
N ASP A 143 -14.37 17.34 -13.82
CA ASP A 143 -14.85 18.70 -14.09
C ASP A 143 -15.27 19.40 -12.78
N ARG A 144 -15.98 18.69 -11.90
CA ARG A 144 -16.35 19.21 -10.58
C ARG A 144 -15.14 19.44 -9.69
N LEU A 145 -14.24 18.48 -9.60
CA LEU A 145 -13.00 18.58 -8.81
C LEU A 145 -12.16 19.78 -9.25
N HIS A 146 -12.14 20.07 -10.55
CA HIS A 146 -11.50 21.24 -11.12
C HIS A 146 -12.23 22.54 -10.78
N THR A 147 -13.54 22.60 -11.06
CA THR A 147 -14.38 23.80 -10.90
C THR A 147 -14.47 24.25 -9.45
N ASP A 148 -14.65 23.29 -8.53
CA ASP A 148 -14.81 23.52 -7.10
C ASP A 148 -13.43 23.68 -6.39
N GLY A 149 -12.32 23.48 -7.10
CA GLY A 149 -10.97 23.61 -6.54
C GLY A 149 -10.69 22.66 -5.37
N LEU A 150 -11.17 21.41 -5.47
CA LEU A 150 -11.14 20.44 -4.37
C LEU A 150 -9.81 19.71 -4.20
N LEU A 151 -8.95 19.76 -5.22
CA LEU A 151 -7.65 19.10 -5.23
C LEU A 151 -6.54 20.14 -5.12
N GLU A 152 -5.77 20.06 -4.04
CA GLU A 152 -4.63 20.93 -3.77
C GLU A 152 -3.34 20.11 -3.88
N ALA A 153 -3.11 19.59 -5.07
CA ALA A 153 -2.00 18.67 -5.32
C ALA A 153 -0.65 19.34 -5.04
N ALA A 154 0.17 18.64 -4.26
CA ALA A 154 1.50 19.09 -3.88
C ALA A 154 2.45 17.90 -3.75
N VAL A 155 3.73 18.17 -3.96
CA VAL A 155 4.83 17.23 -3.78
C VAL A 155 5.99 17.90 -3.07
N VAL A 156 6.59 17.17 -2.14
CA VAL A 156 7.92 17.46 -1.60
C VAL A 156 8.81 16.33 -2.10
N TYR A 157 9.90 16.68 -2.78
CA TYR A 157 10.83 15.68 -3.31
C TYR A 157 12.26 16.18 -3.22
N GLY A 158 13.21 15.26 -3.21
CA GLY A 158 14.62 15.61 -3.08
C GLY A 158 15.55 14.47 -3.40
N TYR A 159 16.80 14.83 -3.60
CA TYR A 159 17.91 13.91 -3.83
C TYR A 159 18.98 14.14 -2.78
N PHE A 160 19.48 13.06 -2.21
CA PHE A 160 20.40 13.10 -1.08
C PHE A 160 21.55 12.12 -1.28
N PRO A 161 22.77 12.49 -0.87
CA PRO A 161 23.90 11.56 -0.89
C PRO A 161 23.63 10.43 0.10
N CYS A 162 23.99 9.20 -0.27
CA CYS A 162 23.81 8.04 0.58
C CYS A 162 24.86 6.96 0.36
N VAL A 163 25.05 6.11 1.35
CA VAL A 163 25.85 4.89 1.28
C VAL A 163 25.11 3.74 1.93
N SER A 164 25.40 2.51 1.50
CA SER A 164 24.88 1.31 2.14
C SER A 164 25.90 0.72 3.12
N LYS A 165 25.39 0.21 4.24
CA LYS A 165 26.18 -0.49 5.26
C LYS A 165 25.38 -1.67 5.81
N GLY A 166 25.70 -2.88 5.38
CA GLY A 166 24.93 -4.06 5.71
C GLY A 166 23.49 -3.97 5.19
N ASP A 167 22.52 -3.93 6.10
CA ASP A 167 21.08 -3.82 5.79
C ASP A 167 20.56 -2.38 5.83
N ASP A 168 21.46 -1.42 6.06
CA ASP A 168 21.14 -0.02 6.24
C ASP A 168 21.47 0.80 4.99
N LEU A 169 20.57 1.72 4.66
CA LEU A 169 20.84 2.86 3.79
C LEU A 169 21.03 4.11 4.65
N ILE A 170 22.23 4.64 4.65
CA ILE A 170 22.63 5.81 5.42
C ILE A 170 22.57 7.02 4.50
N ILE A 171 21.72 7.99 4.84
CA ILE A 171 21.64 9.29 4.15
C ILE A 171 22.62 10.24 4.81
N LEU A 172 23.44 10.89 3.99
CA LEU A 172 24.48 11.81 4.43
C LEU A 172 23.98 13.25 4.39
N ASP A 173 24.57 14.10 5.24
CA ASP A 173 24.45 15.55 5.16
C ASP A 173 25.52 16.17 4.25
N ASP A 174 25.51 17.50 4.16
CA ASP A 174 26.42 18.27 3.29
C ASP A 174 27.91 18.14 3.70
N ASN A 175 28.17 17.71 4.94
CA ASN A 175 29.51 17.47 5.47
C ASN A 175 29.94 16.00 5.32
N GLY A 176 29.09 15.14 4.74
CA GLY A 176 29.32 13.70 4.62
C GLY A 176 29.06 12.91 5.91
N SER A 177 28.47 13.53 6.93
CA SER A 177 28.09 12.85 8.18
C SER A 177 26.71 12.19 8.04
N GLU A 178 26.43 11.18 8.87
CA GLU A 178 25.11 10.51 8.88
C GLU A 178 24.02 11.49 9.33
N ARG A 179 23.08 11.78 8.43
CA ARG A 179 21.87 12.55 8.72
C ARG A 179 20.76 11.65 9.26
N THR A 180 20.54 10.50 8.61
CA THR A 180 19.51 9.53 8.99
C THR A 180 19.79 8.17 8.37
N ARG A 181 19.12 7.14 8.86
CA ARG A 181 19.30 5.75 8.44
C ARG A 181 17.97 5.05 8.22
N PHE A 182 17.89 4.26 7.15
CA PHE A 182 16.80 3.33 6.90
C PHE A 182 17.33 1.90 6.94
N THR A 183 16.82 1.09 7.87
CA THR A 183 17.11 -0.34 7.93
C THR A 183 16.06 -1.11 7.14
N PHE A 184 16.51 -1.95 6.21
CA PHE A 184 15.62 -2.75 5.37
C PHE A 184 15.67 -4.23 5.74
N PRO A 185 14.54 -4.96 5.67
CA PRO A 185 14.55 -6.39 5.92
C PRO A 185 15.23 -7.14 4.77
N ARG A 186 16.10 -8.08 5.12
CA ARG A 186 16.74 -8.99 4.17
C ARG A 186 15.90 -10.24 3.93
N GLN A 187 15.79 -10.67 2.67
CA GLN A 187 15.16 -11.96 2.35
C GLN A 187 15.92 -13.12 3.00
N ARG A 188 15.21 -14.01 3.71
CA ARG A 188 15.81 -15.15 4.43
C ARG A 188 16.25 -16.31 3.51
N ARG A 189 15.74 -16.37 2.28
CA ARG A 189 15.96 -17.46 1.32
C ARG A 189 16.30 -16.89 -0.05
N GLY A 190 16.83 -17.75 -0.93
CA GLY A 190 17.17 -17.38 -2.30
C GLY A 190 18.29 -16.34 -2.34
N ARG A 191 18.11 -15.32 -3.18
CA ARG A 191 19.13 -14.29 -3.45
C ARG A 191 19.41 -13.34 -2.27
N ARG A 192 18.65 -13.45 -1.17
CA ARG A 192 18.79 -12.63 0.04
C ARG A 192 18.75 -11.12 -0.20
N LEU A 193 17.91 -10.67 -1.14
CA LEU A 193 17.78 -9.26 -1.51
C LEU A 193 17.47 -8.36 -0.31
N CYS A 194 18.17 -7.24 -0.24
CA CYS A 194 17.93 -6.12 0.65
C CYS A 194 17.96 -4.82 -0.17
N LEU A 195 17.09 -3.85 0.12
CA LEU A 195 17.02 -2.60 -0.64
C LEU A 195 18.32 -1.78 -0.54
N ALA A 196 19.02 -1.86 0.60
CA ALA A 196 20.32 -1.20 0.78
C ALA A 196 21.37 -1.68 -0.22
N ASP A 197 21.30 -2.94 -0.66
CA ASP A 197 22.32 -3.53 -1.54
C ASP A 197 22.33 -2.90 -2.95
N PHE A 198 21.28 -2.19 -3.34
CA PHE A 198 21.22 -1.48 -4.63
C PHE A 198 21.97 -0.13 -4.64
N PHE A 199 22.51 0.31 -3.50
CA PHE A 199 23.26 1.56 -3.36
C PHE A 199 24.74 1.29 -3.10
N ARG A 200 25.64 2.21 -3.46
CA ARG A 200 27.10 2.07 -3.21
C ARG A 200 27.42 1.71 -1.75
N PRO A 201 28.24 0.67 -1.50
CA PRO A 201 28.73 0.38 -0.15
C PRO A 201 29.59 1.52 0.37
N GLU A 202 29.53 1.79 1.67
CA GLU A 202 30.46 2.69 2.35
C GLU A 202 31.93 2.33 2.06
N GLU A 203 32.23 1.02 1.96
CA GLU A 203 33.56 0.49 1.68
C GLU A 203 34.08 0.80 0.25
N SER A 204 33.21 1.14 -0.72
CA SER A 204 33.68 1.53 -2.06
C SER A 204 34.28 2.93 -2.08
N GLY A 205 34.09 3.74 -1.02
CA GLY A 205 34.53 5.13 -0.97
C GLY A 205 33.79 6.07 -1.93
N GLU A 206 32.74 5.59 -2.60
CA GLU A 206 31.90 6.35 -3.52
C GLU A 206 30.51 6.55 -2.89
N THR A 207 29.99 7.78 -2.95
CA THR A 207 28.63 8.09 -2.49
C THR A 207 27.61 7.89 -3.61
N ASP A 208 26.51 7.22 -3.30
CA ASP A 208 25.36 7.07 -4.20
C ASP A 208 24.31 8.18 -3.97
N VAL A 209 23.21 8.11 -4.70
CA VAL A 209 22.11 9.07 -4.66
C VAL A 209 20.78 8.39 -4.39
N VAL A 210 20.08 8.83 -3.35
CA VAL A 210 18.70 8.42 -3.08
C VAL A 210 17.72 9.55 -3.39
N GLY A 211 16.70 9.25 -4.18
CA GLY A 211 15.55 10.12 -4.42
C GLY A 211 14.41 9.77 -3.47
N LEU A 212 13.88 10.78 -2.76
CA LEU A 212 12.73 10.62 -1.86
C LEU A 212 11.63 11.60 -2.25
N GLN A 213 10.37 11.16 -2.12
CA GLN A 213 9.22 12.01 -2.39
C GLN A 213 8.02 11.71 -1.48
N VAL A 214 7.25 12.76 -1.19
CA VAL A 214 5.95 12.70 -0.50
C VAL A 214 4.97 13.53 -1.31
N VAL A 215 3.84 12.94 -1.67
CA VAL A 215 2.80 13.57 -2.49
C VAL A 215 1.48 13.65 -1.72
N THR A 216 0.65 14.63 -2.06
CA THR A 216 -0.71 14.77 -1.52
C THR A 216 -1.62 15.39 -2.58
N VAL A 217 -2.93 15.13 -2.45
CA VAL A 217 -3.98 15.82 -3.21
C VAL A 217 -4.67 16.92 -2.39
N GLY A 218 -4.15 17.23 -1.20
CA GLY A 218 -4.69 18.24 -0.28
C GLY A 218 -5.72 17.69 0.71
N SER A 219 -6.06 18.50 1.72
CA SER A 219 -7.06 18.13 2.74
C SER A 219 -8.50 18.43 2.31
N LYS A 220 -8.70 19.39 1.40
CA LYS A 220 -10.03 19.83 0.93
C LYS A 220 -10.91 18.69 0.42
N ILE A 221 -10.33 17.71 -0.27
CA ILE A 221 -11.09 16.56 -0.75
C ILE A 221 -11.67 15.72 0.40
N GLY A 222 -10.94 15.62 1.52
CA GLY A 222 -11.42 14.95 2.72
C GLY A 222 -12.59 15.70 3.35
N GLU A 223 -12.49 17.03 3.46
CA GLU A 223 -13.56 17.89 3.97
C GLU A 223 -14.82 17.83 3.08
N ALA A 224 -14.66 17.86 1.76
CA ALA A 224 -15.76 17.74 0.81
C ALA A 224 -16.44 16.36 0.91
N THR A 225 -15.65 15.29 1.08
CA THR A 225 -16.17 13.93 1.27
C THR A 225 -16.94 13.82 2.58
N ALA A 226 -16.46 14.44 3.66
CA ALA A 226 -17.16 14.47 4.95
C ALA A 226 -18.53 15.15 4.83
N LYS A 227 -18.61 16.29 4.16
CA LYS A 227 -19.89 16.98 3.91
C LYS A 227 -20.89 16.14 3.10
N LEU A 228 -20.41 15.38 2.12
CA LEU A 228 -21.26 14.45 1.35
C LEU A 228 -21.75 13.27 2.20
N PHE A 229 -21.04 12.91 3.26
CA PHE A 229 -21.44 11.85 4.18
C PHE A 229 -22.50 12.33 5.19
N GLU A 230 -22.46 13.63 5.53
CA GLU A 230 -23.43 14.26 6.44
C GLU A 230 -24.78 14.58 5.77
N SER A 231 -24.84 14.66 4.44
CA SER A 231 -26.04 14.93 3.63
C SER A 231 -26.84 13.69 3.30
#